data_AF-A0A6P3AYT6-F1
#
_entry.id   AF-A0A6P3AYT6-F1
#
_cell.length_a   1.000
_cell.length_b   1.000
_cell.length_c   1.000
_cell.angle_alpha   90.00
_cell.angle_beta   90.00
_cell.angle_gamma   90.00
#
_symmetry.space_group_name_H-M   'P 1'
#
loop_
_entity.id
_entity.type
_entity.pdbx_description
1 polymer ?
#
loop_
_entity_poly.entity_id
_entity_poly.type
_entity_poly.pdbx_seq_one_letter_code
_entity_poly.pdbx_strand_id
1 'polypeptide(L)'
;MMVKCPDGLASQAQHAVSKIVQEALASKPGRQLGDIAILYRTAELGDIVAEAAANAALDFIRVDNAAPYRKCALTSWIEDCAAWCSGGWVEAKPRLQSLLSRYASFRRHPSDEKTVREESRRLTEFLWNRRGNGVALEFVSSLRMEMLDAMAATEVPLADQMAQVNAMSTALAQGGAIHGLDMARLGGRDGSPDHLNLLTLHSAKGCEYDVVIMLGLDEGVFPWSNEQGATLAESRRLFYVGLTRARDAVHMLYSGWTENKYGRRFYNGRSRFLDELAGKKEGG
;
A
#
# COMPACT_ATOMS: atom_id res chain seq x y z
N MET A 1 19.71 6.87 9.44
CA MET A 1 19.65 7.61 10.72
C MET A 1 18.86 6.79 11.74
N MET A 2 19.34 6.67 12.98
CA MET A 2 18.60 6.03 14.08
C MET A 2 17.90 7.10 14.93
N VAL A 3 16.62 6.93 15.22
CA VAL A 3 15.80 7.91 15.93
C VAL A 3 15.10 7.24 17.11
N LYS A 4 15.29 7.79 18.31
CA LYS A 4 14.62 7.31 19.53
C LYS A 4 13.32 8.10 19.76
N CYS A 5 12.19 7.40 19.83
CA CYS A 5 10.87 7.94 20.17
C CYS A 5 10.44 7.34 21.51
N PRO A 6 10.63 8.03 22.65
CA PRO A 6 10.52 7.41 23.98
C PRO A 6 9.10 6.98 24.37
N ASP A 7 8.06 7.48 23.69
CA ASP A 7 6.66 7.25 24.07
C ASP A 7 6.00 6.09 23.31
N GLY A 8 6.79 5.11 22.87
CA GLY A 8 6.30 3.88 22.27
C GLY A 8 5.98 3.97 20.77
N LEU A 9 5.30 2.94 20.27
CA LEU A 9 5.05 2.73 18.84
C LEU A 9 4.20 3.84 18.19
N ALA A 10 3.18 4.33 18.89
CA ALA A 10 2.35 5.44 18.38
C ALA A 10 3.17 6.72 18.18
N SER A 11 4.09 7.01 19.11
CA SER A 11 5.02 8.14 18.97
C SER A 11 6.01 7.93 17.82
N GLN A 12 6.48 6.70 17.57
CA GLN A 12 7.27 6.40 16.37
C GLN A 12 6.48 6.69 15.08
N ALA A 13 5.22 6.24 14.99
CA ALA A 13 4.35 6.48 13.84
C ALA A 13 4.11 7.97 13.60
N GLN A 14 3.75 8.72 14.66
CA GLN A 14 3.55 10.16 14.57
C GLN A 14 4.84 10.88 14.12
N HIS A 15 5.99 10.49 14.67
CA HIS A 15 7.27 11.10 14.32
C HIS A 15 7.66 10.81 12.86
N ALA A 16 7.46 9.58 12.40
CA ALA A 16 7.68 9.20 11.01
C ALA A 16 6.85 10.08 10.06
N VAL A 17 5.55 10.17 10.30
CA VAL A 17 4.59 10.87 9.44
C VAL A 17 4.74 12.40 9.50
N SER A 18 4.79 12.97 10.71
CA SER A 18 4.73 14.43 10.88
C SER A 18 6.07 15.12 10.67
N LYS A 19 7.18 14.40 10.84
CA LYS A 19 8.53 14.97 10.76
C LYS A 19 9.32 14.38 9.61
N ILE A 20 9.57 13.07 9.63
CA ILE A 20 10.50 12.46 8.68
C ILE A 20 9.98 12.51 7.25
N VAL A 21 8.69 12.24 7.02
CA VAL A 21 8.09 12.37 5.69
C VAL A 21 8.20 13.80 5.17
N GLN A 22 7.92 14.80 6.00
CA GLN A 22 8.02 16.21 5.61
C GLN A 22 9.46 16.64 5.30
N GLU A 23 10.40 16.22 6.15
CA GLU A 23 11.83 16.45 5.93
C GLU A 23 12.32 15.77 4.64
N ALA A 24 11.86 14.55 4.36
CA ALA A 24 12.18 13.82 3.15
C ALA A 24 11.65 14.55 1.90
N LEU A 25 10.40 15.02 1.90
CA LEU A 25 9.85 15.80 0.79
C LEU A 25 10.64 17.10 0.57
N ALA A 26 11.03 17.79 1.64
CA ALA A 26 11.81 19.02 1.56
C ALA A 26 13.27 18.79 1.12
N SER A 27 13.84 17.61 1.33
CA SER A 27 15.28 17.39 1.13
C SER A 27 15.70 17.27 -0.35
N LYS A 28 14.77 17.06 -1.28
CA LYS A 28 15.08 16.84 -2.71
C LYS A 28 13.96 17.42 -3.58
N PRO A 29 14.26 18.41 -4.44
CA PRO A 29 13.27 18.95 -5.36
C PRO A 29 12.67 17.86 -6.25
N GLY A 30 11.34 17.84 -6.35
CA GLY A 30 10.62 16.88 -7.18
C GLY A 30 10.39 15.51 -6.54
N ARG A 31 10.83 15.27 -5.28
CA ARG A 31 10.44 14.09 -4.52
C ARG A 31 8.97 14.18 -4.13
N GLN A 32 8.26 13.07 -4.27
CA GLN A 32 6.82 12.97 -4.04
C GLN A 32 6.55 11.92 -2.94
N LEU A 33 5.32 11.86 -2.43
CA LEU A 33 4.95 10.90 -1.37
C LEU A 33 5.16 9.44 -1.78
N GLY A 34 4.94 9.14 -3.07
CA GLY A 34 5.19 7.84 -3.70
C GLY A 34 6.63 7.36 -3.62
N ASP A 35 7.59 8.27 -3.46
CA ASP A 35 9.01 7.95 -3.33
C ASP A 35 9.40 7.57 -1.88
N ILE A 36 8.44 7.62 -0.94
CA ILE A 36 8.65 7.36 0.48
C ILE A 36 7.88 6.09 0.87
N ALA A 37 8.55 5.22 1.61
CA ALA A 37 7.94 4.03 2.20
C ALA A 37 8.16 3.95 3.71
N ILE A 38 7.12 3.54 4.42
CA ILE A 38 7.16 3.17 5.82
C ILE A 38 7.05 1.64 5.93
N LEU A 39 8.07 1.03 6.52
CA LEU A 39 8.19 -0.41 6.70
C LEU A 39 8.00 -0.79 8.17
N TYR A 40 7.23 -1.85 8.39
CA TYR A 40 6.94 -2.38 9.73
C TYR A 40 6.90 -3.92 9.73
N ARG A 41 6.93 -4.53 10.92
CA ARG A 41 6.98 -6.00 11.04
C ARG A 41 5.63 -6.67 10.74
N THR A 42 4.53 -6.11 11.24
CA THR A 42 3.19 -6.72 11.15
C THR A 42 2.12 -5.72 10.71
N ALA A 43 0.97 -6.22 10.25
CA ALA A 43 -0.12 -5.37 9.80
C ALA A 43 -0.73 -4.53 10.94
N GLU A 44 -0.70 -5.01 12.19
CA GLU A 44 -1.19 -4.27 13.36
C GLU A 44 -0.35 -3.02 13.63
N LEU A 45 0.98 -3.10 13.42
CA LEU A 45 1.83 -1.90 13.43
C LEU A 45 1.47 -0.96 12.27
N GLY A 46 1.12 -1.52 11.13
CA GLY A 46 0.63 -0.76 9.98
C GLY A 46 -0.66 0.01 10.26
N ASP A 47 -1.55 -0.50 11.13
CA ASP A 47 -2.76 0.22 11.57
C ASP A 47 -2.39 1.52 12.31
N ILE A 48 -1.41 1.45 13.21
CA ILE A 48 -0.92 2.62 13.97
C ILE A 48 -0.33 3.68 13.01
N VAL A 49 0.41 3.23 11.98
CA VAL A 49 0.98 4.14 10.98
C VAL A 49 -0.11 4.72 10.07
N ALA A 50 -1.08 3.91 9.65
CA ALA A 50 -2.21 4.35 8.83
C ALA A 50 -3.06 5.40 9.57
N GLU A 51 -3.31 5.20 10.86
CA GLU A 51 -4.01 6.18 11.71
C GLU A 51 -3.21 7.49 11.81
N ALA A 52 -1.90 7.42 12.06
CA ALA A 52 -1.04 8.61 12.11
C ALA A 52 -1.02 9.35 10.75
N ALA A 53 -0.94 8.63 9.63
CA ALA A 53 -1.00 9.21 8.28
C ALA A 53 -2.34 9.88 8.00
N ALA A 54 -3.46 9.23 8.33
CA ALA A 54 -4.79 9.80 8.20
C ALA A 54 -4.96 11.07 9.04
N ASN A 55 -4.49 11.07 10.28
CA ASN A 55 -4.52 12.24 11.17
C ASN A 55 -3.68 13.41 10.65
N ALA A 56 -2.61 13.11 9.90
CA ALA A 56 -1.79 14.11 9.22
C ALA A 56 -2.33 14.51 7.83
N ALA A 57 -3.53 14.03 7.46
CA ALA A 57 -4.13 14.21 6.14
C ALA A 57 -3.21 13.78 4.97
N LEU A 58 -2.37 12.78 5.21
CA LEU A 58 -1.56 12.16 4.16
C LEU A 58 -2.33 11.03 3.50
N ASP A 59 -2.28 11.02 2.19
CA ASP A 59 -2.80 9.93 1.40
C ASP A 59 -1.80 8.77 1.43
N PHE A 60 -2.30 7.55 1.60
CA PHE A 60 -1.44 6.38 1.70
C PHE A 60 -2.06 5.14 1.07
N ILE A 61 -1.19 4.18 0.76
CA ILE A 61 -1.55 2.84 0.29
C ILE A 61 -0.93 1.84 1.23
N ARG A 62 -1.72 0.84 1.62
CA ARG A 62 -1.22 -0.33 2.34
C ARG A 62 -0.98 -1.47 1.37
N VAL A 63 0.22 -2.04 1.44
CA VAL A 63 0.61 -3.23 0.69
C VAL A 63 0.86 -4.37 1.69
N ASP A 64 -0.17 -4.68 2.48
CA ASP A 64 -0.15 -5.76 3.46
C ASP A 64 -1.54 -6.41 3.59
N ASN A 65 -1.67 -7.40 4.48
CA ASN A 65 -2.91 -8.16 4.62
C ASN A 65 -4.08 -7.36 5.24
N ALA A 66 -3.83 -6.17 5.78
CA ALA A 66 -4.87 -5.26 6.27
C ALA A 66 -5.15 -4.11 5.28
N ALA A 67 -4.65 -4.21 4.04
CA ALA A 67 -5.13 -3.39 2.95
C ALA A 67 -6.67 -3.55 2.81
N PRO A 68 -7.41 -2.47 2.52
CA PRO A 68 -8.88 -2.53 2.44
C PRO A 68 -9.42 -3.56 1.43
N TYR A 69 -8.61 -3.86 0.42
CA TYR A 69 -8.78 -4.98 -0.50
C TYR A 69 -7.40 -5.40 -1.02
N ARG A 70 -7.27 -6.66 -1.45
CA ARG A 70 -6.03 -7.13 -2.06
C ARG A 70 -5.96 -6.68 -3.51
N LYS A 71 -4.77 -6.25 -3.92
CA LYS A 71 -4.49 -5.97 -5.33
C LYS A 71 -4.43 -7.27 -6.15
N CYS A 72 -5.22 -7.33 -7.21
CA CYS A 72 -5.25 -8.37 -8.22
C CYS A 72 -5.41 -7.73 -9.61
N ALA A 73 -5.41 -8.52 -10.68
CA ALA A 73 -5.46 -7.98 -12.04
C ALA A 73 -6.74 -7.15 -12.28
N LEU A 74 -7.87 -7.56 -11.70
CA LEU A 74 -9.15 -6.86 -11.81
C LEU A 74 -9.22 -5.58 -10.97
N THR A 75 -8.82 -5.60 -9.69
CA THR A 75 -8.83 -4.38 -8.86
C THR A 75 -7.85 -3.33 -9.39
N SER A 76 -6.66 -3.75 -9.82
CA SER A 76 -5.71 -2.87 -10.51
C SER A 76 -6.28 -2.30 -11.81
N TRP A 77 -7.04 -3.08 -12.57
CA TRP A 77 -7.67 -2.58 -13.80
C TRP A 77 -8.77 -1.56 -13.50
N ILE A 78 -9.52 -1.73 -12.42
CA ILE A 78 -10.51 -0.74 -11.96
C ILE A 78 -9.82 0.57 -11.56
N GLU A 79 -8.70 0.49 -10.82
CA GLU A 79 -7.89 1.64 -10.44
C GLU A 79 -7.39 2.38 -11.70
N ASP A 80 -6.84 1.67 -12.68
CA ASP A 80 -6.40 2.24 -13.95
C ASP A 80 -7.54 2.92 -14.74
N CYS A 81 -8.74 2.33 -14.73
CA CYS A 81 -9.92 2.96 -15.32
C CYS A 81 -10.30 4.26 -14.58
N ALA A 82 -10.21 4.29 -13.25
CA ALA A 82 -10.46 5.49 -12.46
C ALA A 82 -9.40 6.58 -12.73
N ALA A 83 -8.12 6.20 -12.83
CA ALA A 83 -7.02 7.09 -13.20
C ALA A 83 -7.23 7.69 -14.60
N TRP A 84 -7.66 6.87 -15.56
CA TRP A 84 -7.95 7.32 -16.91
C TRP A 84 -9.06 8.37 -16.94
N CYS A 85 -10.18 8.08 -16.27
CA CYS A 85 -11.33 8.99 -16.20
C CYS A 85 -11.00 10.30 -15.48
N SER A 86 -10.19 10.28 -14.42
CA SER A 86 -9.88 11.43 -13.57
C SER A 86 -8.81 12.38 -14.12
N GLY A 87 -8.32 12.14 -15.33
CA GLY A 87 -7.37 13.04 -16.02
C GLY A 87 -6.39 12.31 -16.93
N GLY A 88 -6.18 11.01 -16.69
CA GLY A 88 -5.25 10.18 -17.46
C GLY A 88 -5.56 10.09 -18.96
N TRP A 89 -6.80 10.35 -19.37
CA TRP A 89 -7.20 10.41 -20.77
C TRP A 89 -6.51 11.53 -21.58
N VAL A 90 -6.07 12.61 -20.93
CA VAL A 90 -5.36 13.72 -21.59
C VAL A 90 -3.92 13.33 -21.91
N GLU A 91 -3.25 12.68 -20.96
CA GLU A 91 -1.84 12.28 -21.07
C GLU A 91 -1.63 10.88 -21.64
N ALA A 92 -2.72 10.15 -21.91
CA ALA A 92 -2.71 8.72 -22.25
C ALA A 92 -1.98 7.85 -21.20
N LYS A 93 -2.19 8.16 -19.92
CA LYS A 93 -1.65 7.44 -18.75
C LYS A 93 -2.79 7.09 -17.77
N PRO A 94 -3.30 5.85 -17.78
CA PRO A 94 -2.96 4.73 -18.67
C PRO A 94 -3.48 4.94 -20.11
N ARG A 95 -3.06 4.11 -21.06
CA ARG A 95 -3.59 4.16 -22.45
C ARG A 95 -4.94 3.46 -22.53
N LEU A 96 -5.91 4.07 -23.21
CA LEU A 96 -7.24 3.46 -23.40
C LEU A 96 -7.15 2.06 -24.02
N GLN A 97 -6.33 1.88 -25.06
CA GLN A 97 -6.14 0.58 -25.71
C GLN A 97 -5.67 -0.51 -24.72
N SER A 98 -4.80 -0.15 -23.76
CA SER A 98 -4.33 -1.07 -22.74
C SER A 98 -5.46 -1.49 -21.77
N LEU A 99 -6.37 -0.57 -21.45
CA LEU A 99 -7.56 -0.88 -20.64
C LEU A 99 -8.50 -1.84 -21.38
N LEU A 100 -8.76 -1.58 -22.67
CA LEU A 100 -9.61 -2.43 -23.52
C LEU A 100 -9.02 -3.84 -23.67
N SER A 101 -7.73 -3.94 -23.95
CA SER A 101 -7.05 -5.23 -24.08
C SER A 101 -7.03 -6.02 -22.77
N ARG A 102 -6.82 -5.36 -21.63
CA ARG A 102 -6.90 -6.01 -20.31
C ARG A 102 -8.31 -6.50 -20.00
N TYR A 103 -9.33 -5.68 -20.27
CA TYR A 103 -10.72 -6.07 -20.09
C TYR A 103 -11.07 -7.34 -20.89
N ALA A 104 -10.69 -7.39 -22.16
CA ALA A 104 -10.89 -8.57 -23.01
C ALA A 104 -10.15 -9.82 -22.48
N SER A 105 -8.98 -9.65 -21.85
CA SER A 105 -8.17 -10.75 -21.32
C SER A 105 -8.74 -11.43 -20.07
N PHE A 106 -9.73 -10.83 -19.39
CA PHE A 106 -10.36 -11.45 -18.21
C PHE A 106 -11.28 -12.62 -18.55
N ARG A 107 -11.65 -12.76 -19.83
CA ARG A 107 -12.45 -13.89 -20.32
C ARG A 107 -11.54 -15.07 -20.61
N ARG A 108 -11.95 -16.27 -20.18
CA ARG A 108 -11.20 -17.51 -20.43
C ARG A 108 -11.20 -17.88 -21.91
N HIS A 109 -12.30 -17.61 -22.60
CA HIS A 109 -12.46 -17.93 -24.02
C HIS A 109 -12.47 -16.65 -24.85
N PRO A 110 -11.67 -16.58 -25.93
CA PRO A 110 -11.73 -15.48 -26.88
C PRO A 110 -13.14 -15.36 -27.42
N SER A 111 -13.75 -14.19 -27.23
CA SER A 111 -15.02 -13.88 -27.88
C SER A 111 -14.79 -13.69 -29.38
N ASP A 112 -15.84 -13.89 -30.18
CA ASP A 112 -15.78 -13.57 -31.60
C ASP A 112 -15.53 -12.07 -31.81
N GLU A 113 -14.96 -11.71 -32.96
CA GLU A 113 -14.55 -10.32 -33.23
C GLU A 113 -15.69 -9.31 -33.04
N LYS A 114 -16.93 -9.70 -33.36
CA LYS A 114 -18.10 -8.82 -33.22
C LYS A 114 -18.37 -8.50 -31.75
N THR A 115 -18.36 -9.52 -30.88
CA THR A 115 -18.53 -9.34 -29.43
C THR A 115 -17.37 -8.53 -28.83
N VAL A 116 -16.12 -8.80 -29.24
CA VAL A 116 -14.97 -8.01 -28.76
C VAL A 116 -15.11 -6.53 -29.12
N ARG A 117 -15.53 -6.22 -30.35
CA ARG A 117 -15.74 -4.83 -30.80
C ARG A 117 -16.88 -4.16 -30.04
N GLU A 118 -17.98 -4.85 -29.82
CA GLU A 118 -19.15 -4.31 -29.11
C GLU A 118 -18.82 -4.03 -27.63
N GLU A 119 -18.16 -4.97 -26.96
CA GLU A 119 -17.71 -4.79 -25.58
C GLU A 119 -16.67 -3.66 -25.45
N SER A 120 -15.75 -3.55 -26.42
CA SER A 120 -14.77 -2.46 -26.46
C SER A 120 -15.44 -1.10 -26.66
N ARG A 121 -16.45 -1.03 -27.54
CA ARG A 121 -17.27 0.17 -27.75
C ARG A 121 -17.98 0.56 -26.45
N ARG A 122 -18.64 -0.40 -25.80
CA ARG A 122 -19.37 -0.20 -24.55
C ARG A 122 -18.47 0.29 -23.42
N LEU A 123 -17.29 -0.32 -23.26
CA LEU A 123 -16.30 0.13 -22.27
C LEU A 123 -15.77 1.54 -22.59
N THR A 124 -15.51 1.83 -23.86
CA THR A 124 -15.06 3.16 -24.29
C THR A 124 -16.11 4.22 -23.96
N GLU A 125 -17.38 3.96 -24.27
CA GLU A 125 -18.49 4.86 -23.94
C GLU A 125 -18.64 5.04 -22.42
N PHE A 126 -18.58 3.95 -21.66
CA PHE A 126 -18.63 3.98 -20.20
C PHE A 126 -17.55 4.92 -19.62
N LEU A 127 -16.29 4.74 -20.03
CA LEU A 127 -15.17 5.52 -19.53
C LEU A 127 -15.28 6.98 -19.97
N TRP A 128 -15.63 7.21 -21.24
CA TRP A 128 -15.74 8.55 -21.80
C TRP A 128 -16.80 9.41 -21.09
N ASN A 129 -17.94 8.81 -20.74
CA ASN A 129 -19.05 9.48 -20.07
C ASN A 129 -18.80 9.74 -18.58
N ARG A 130 -17.81 9.05 -17.98
CA ARG A 130 -17.39 9.24 -16.58
C ARG A 130 -16.06 9.99 -16.46
N ARG A 131 -15.63 10.70 -17.50
CA ARG A 131 -14.47 11.59 -17.41
C ARG A 131 -14.73 12.73 -16.44
N GLY A 132 -13.75 13.02 -15.61
CA GLY A 132 -13.84 13.90 -14.45
C GLY A 132 -13.44 13.17 -13.18
N ASN A 133 -13.28 13.92 -12.09
CA ASN A 133 -12.98 13.37 -10.78
C ASN A 133 -14.29 13.25 -9.97
N GLY A 134 -14.92 12.08 -10.03
CA GLY A 134 -16.14 11.75 -9.29
C GLY A 134 -15.87 10.96 -8.01
N VAL A 135 -16.95 10.55 -7.33
CA VAL A 135 -16.87 9.68 -6.14
C VAL A 135 -16.50 8.26 -6.58
N ALA A 136 -15.45 7.69 -5.98
CA ALA A 136 -14.95 6.37 -6.36
C ALA A 136 -15.99 5.26 -6.14
N LEU A 137 -16.80 5.34 -5.08
CA LEU A 137 -17.86 4.37 -4.81
C LEU A 137 -18.88 4.27 -5.96
N GLU A 138 -19.32 5.42 -6.47
CA GLU A 138 -20.30 5.48 -7.56
C GLU A 138 -19.71 4.94 -8.87
N PHE A 139 -18.45 5.29 -9.14
CA PHE A 139 -17.70 4.79 -10.28
C PHE A 139 -17.56 3.26 -10.24
N VAL A 140 -17.06 2.70 -9.14
CA VAL A 140 -16.86 1.25 -8.98
C VAL A 140 -18.20 0.52 -9.04
N SER A 141 -19.24 1.02 -8.38
CA SER A 141 -20.57 0.40 -8.40
C SER A 141 -21.15 0.37 -9.82
N SER A 142 -21.00 1.45 -10.57
CA SER A 142 -21.45 1.51 -11.96
C SER A 142 -20.66 0.57 -12.87
N LEU A 143 -19.33 0.57 -12.75
CA LEU A 143 -18.47 -0.28 -13.55
C LEU A 143 -18.77 -1.77 -13.33
N ARG A 144 -19.08 -2.13 -12.09
CA ARG A 144 -19.53 -3.47 -11.73
C ARG A 144 -20.84 -3.83 -12.40
N MET A 145 -21.88 -3.03 -12.17
CA MET A 145 -23.23 -3.30 -12.68
C MET A 145 -23.27 -3.34 -14.21
N GLU A 146 -22.56 -2.41 -14.85
CA GLU A 146 -22.59 -2.29 -16.30
C GLU A 146 -21.65 -3.32 -16.97
N MET A 147 -20.44 -3.52 -16.45
CA MET A 147 -19.40 -4.27 -17.20
C MET A 147 -19.03 -5.61 -16.54
N LEU A 148 -18.85 -5.66 -15.23
CA LEU A 148 -18.19 -6.80 -14.58
C LEU A 148 -19.14 -7.91 -14.11
N ASP A 149 -20.29 -7.57 -13.55
CA ASP A 149 -21.14 -8.57 -12.87
C ASP A 149 -21.69 -9.61 -13.87
N ALA A 150 -22.08 -9.18 -15.07
CA ALA A 150 -22.51 -10.09 -16.13
C ALA A 150 -21.38 -11.01 -16.64
N MET A 151 -20.16 -10.46 -16.77
CA MET A 151 -18.97 -11.24 -17.16
C MET A 151 -18.59 -12.26 -16.06
N ALA A 152 -18.61 -11.83 -14.81
CA ALA A 152 -18.31 -12.68 -13.66
C ALA A 152 -19.30 -13.83 -13.49
N ALA A 153 -20.57 -13.62 -13.85
CA ALA A 153 -21.58 -14.69 -13.83
C ALA A 153 -21.27 -15.83 -14.82
N THR A 154 -20.54 -15.55 -15.90
CA THR A 154 -20.16 -16.54 -16.92
C THR A 154 -18.75 -17.10 -16.74
N GLU A 155 -17.84 -16.31 -16.16
CA GLU A 155 -16.41 -16.63 -16.05
C GLU A 155 -16.07 -17.11 -14.63
N VAL A 156 -16.28 -18.40 -14.35
CA VAL A 156 -16.01 -19.00 -13.01
C VAL A 156 -14.62 -18.67 -12.44
N PRO A 157 -13.50 -18.68 -13.21
CA PRO A 157 -12.18 -18.34 -12.69
C PRO A 157 -12.04 -16.88 -12.22
N LEU A 158 -12.97 -16.00 -12.59
CA LEU A 158 -12.96 -14.60 -12.17
C LEU A 158 -13.48 -14.42 -10.73
N ALA A 159 -14.07 -15.45 -10.12
CA ALA A 159 -14.69 -15.38 -8.79
C ALA A 159 -13.74 -14.86 -7.70
N ASP A 160 -12.50 -15.34 -7.65
CA ASP A 160 -11.51 -14.90 -6.65
C ASP A 160 -11.15 -13.42 -6.82
N GLN A 161 -11.07 -12.95 -8.06
CA GLN A 161 -10.79 -11.54 -8.36
C GLN A 161 -12.00 -10.66 -8.03
N MET A 162 -13.22 -11.14 -8.32
CA MET A 162 -14.47 -10.47 -7.96
C MET A 162 -14.69 -10.39 -6.45
N ALA A 163 -14.21 -11.36 -5.67
CA ALA A 163 -14.20 -11.25 -4.20
C ALA A 163 -13.40 -10.01 -3.73
N GLN A 164 -12.30 -9.67 -4.42
CA GLN A 164 -11.53 -8.45 -4.12
C GLN A 164 -12.21 -7.17 -4.62
N VAL A 165 -12.94 -7.24 -5.73
CA VAL A 165 -13.78 -6.12 -6.19
C VAL A 165 -14.93 -5.86 -5.21
N ASN A 166 -15.52 -6.90 -4.62
CA ASN A 166 -16.51 -6.77 -3.55
C ASN A 166 -15.90 -6.14 -2.29
N ALA A 167 -14.69 -6.57 -1.89
CA ALA A 167 -13.96 -5.96 -0.80
C ALA A 167 -13.69 -4.46 -1.06
N MET A 168 -13.29 -4.10 -2.29
CA MET A 168 -13.14 -2.70 -2.71
C MET A 168 -14.45 -1.92 -2.60
N SER A 169 -15.59 -2.48 -3.05
CA SER A 169 -16.89 -1.83 -2.88
C SER A 169 -17.24 -1.61 -1.40
N THR A 170 -17.02 -2.60 -0.53
CA THR A 170 -17.23 -2.47 0.92
C THR A 170 -16.32 -1.42 1.54
N ALA A 171 -15.06 -1.37 1.11
CA ALA A 171 -14.10 -0.41 1.61
C ALA A 171 -14.43 1.04 1.24
N LEU A 172 -15.06 1.26 0.08
CA LEU A 172 -15.53 2.56 -0.40
C LEU A 172 -16.90 2.96 0.19
N ALA A 173 -17.70 1.99 0.65
CA ALA A 173 -19.01 2.21 1.22
C ALA A 173 -18.95 3.04 2.53
N GLN A 174 -20.11 3.52 2.99
CA GLN A 174 -20.19 4.27 4.25
C GLN A 174 -19.65 3.46 5.42
N GLY A 175 -18.72 4.03 6.19
CA GLY A 175 -18.03 3.34 7.28
C GLY A 175 -16.90 2.40 6.84
N GLY A 176 -16.65 2.28 5.53
CA GLY A 176 -15.51 1.55 4.99
C GLY A 176 -14.19 2.31 5.15
N ALA A 177 -13.07 1.58 5.11
CA ALA A 177 -11.74 2.11 5.39
C ALA A 177 -11.25 3.21 4.42
N ILE A 178 -11.86 3.32 3.23
CA ILE A 178 -11.56 4.36 2.23
C ILE A 178 -12.86 5.04 1.77
N HIS A 179 -13.81 5.22 2.69
CA HIS A 179 -15.04 5.96 2.41
C HIS A 179 -14.75 7.39 1.94
N GLY A 180 -15.52 7.86 0.96
CA GLY A 180 -15.40 9.23 0.43
C GLY A 180 -14.19 9.46 -0.49
N LEU A 181 -13.46 8.40 -0.86
CA LEU A 181 -12.38 8.49 -1.84
C LEU A 181 -12.91 8.94 -3.20
N ASP A 182 -12.15 9.77 -3.90
CA ASP A 182 -12.44 10.18 -5.27
C ASP A 182 -11.73 9.26 -6.29
N MET A 183 -12.08 9.40 -7.57
CA MET A 183 -11.54 8.57 -8.63
C MET A 183 -10.05 8.79 -8.86
N ALA A 184 -9.54 10.01 -8.70
CA ALA A 184 -8.13 10.33 -8.84
C ALA A 184 -7.28 9.55 -7.81
N ARG A 185 -7.69 9.57 -6.54
CA ARG A 185 -7.00 8.88 -5.46
C ARG A 185 -7.22 7.37 -5.47
N LEU A 186 -8.34 6.88 -6.04
CA LEU A 186 -8.51 5.45 -6.31
C LEU A 186 -7.52 4.98 -7.38
N GLY A 187 -7.37 5.74 -8.46
CA GLY A 187 -6.48 5.41 -9.57
C GLY A 187 -4.99 5.54 -9.25
N GLY A 188 -4.65 6.30 -8.22
CA GLY A 188 -3.28 6.48 -7.73
C GLY A 188 -2.76 5.38 -6.81
N ARG A 189 -3.39 4.21 -6.68
CA ARG A 189 -3.00 3.26 -5.62
C ARG A 189 -1.77 2.39 -5.92
N ASP A 190 -1.10 2.64 -7.04
CA ASP A 190 0.12 1.95 -7.46
C ASP A 190 1.28 2.89 -7.70
N GLY A 191 2.11 3.08 -6.68
CA GLY A 191 3.27 3.96 -6.82
C GLY A 191 2.87 5.35 -7.34
N SER A 192 1.65 5.80 -7.01
CA SER A 192 1.31 7.17 -7.33
C SER A 192 2.28 8.08 -6.65
N PRO A 193 2.75 9.10 -7.35
CA PRO A 193 3.53 10.15 -6.73
C PRO A 193 2.90 10.71 -5.44
N ASP A 194 1.58 10.66 -5.31
CA ASP A 194 0.85 11.38 -4.27
C ASP A 194 0.53 10.53 -3.03
N HIS A 195 0.86 9.23 -3.03
CA HIS A 195 0.51 8.33 -1.93
C HIS A 195 1.74 7.79 -1.19
N LEU A 196 1.75 7.91 0.13
CA LEU A 196 2.73 7.29 1.00
C LEU A 196 2.58 5.77 1.01
N ASN A 197 3.68 5.04 0.87
CA ASN A 197 3.64 3.58 0.82
C ASN A 197 3.80 2.98 2.23
N LEU A 198 2.82 2.22 2.69
CA LEU A 198 2.85 1.49 3.97
C LEU A 198 2.96 0.00 3.69
N LEU A 199 4.06 -0.64 4.10
CA LEU A 199 4.32 -2.04 3.80
C LEU A 199 4.82 -2.80 5.03
N THR A 200 4.49 -4.10 5.08
CA THR A 200 5.31 -4.99 5.91
C THR A 200 6.69 -5.19 5.29
N LEU A 201 7.68 -5.52 6.13
CA LEU A 201 9.03 -5.87 5.66
C LEU A 201 9.03 -7.01 4.62
N HIS A 202 8.09 -7.96 4.72
CA HIS A 202 7.92 -9.01 3.73
C HIS A 202 7.40 -8.48 2.40
N SER A 203 6.40 -7.60 2.44
CA SER A 203 5.79 -7.00 1.26
C SER A 203 6.73 -6.07 0.50
N ALA A 204 7.75 -5.52 1.16
CA ALA A 204 8.72 -4.60 0.54
C ALA A 204 9.73 -5.28 -0.40
N LYS A 205 9.75 -6.62 -0.46
CA LYS A 205 10.69 -7.37 -1.30
C LYS A 205 10.46 -7.05 -2.78
N GLY A 206 11.50 -6.53 -3.44
CA GLY A 206 11.46 -6.18 -4.87
C GLY A 206 10.95 -4.76 -5.15
N CYS A 207 10.56 -4.01 -4.12
CA CYS A 207 10.25 -2.58 -4.23
C CYS A 207 11.47 -1.75 -3.83
N GLU A 208 11.57 -0.53 -4.33
CA GLU A 208 12.61 0.42 -3.95
C GLU A 208 12.02 1.82 -3.88
N TYR A 209 12.51 2.61 -2.92
CA TYR A 209 12.01 3.93 -2.59
C TYR A 209 13.19 4.88 -2.34
N ASP A 210 13.03 6.16 -2.61
CA ASP A 210 14.08 7.15 -2.30
C ASP A 210 14.33 7.21 -0.80
N VAL A 211 13.26 7.20 0.00
CA VAL A 211 13.35 7.22 1.47
C VAL A 211 12.58 6.06 2.09
N VAL A 212 13.23 5.34 3.00
CA VAL A 212 12.62 4.25 3.77
C VAL A 212 12.63 4.60 5.25
N ILE A 213 11.49 4.42 5.91
CA ILE A 213 11.31 4.63 7.35
C ILE A 213 10.93 3.29 7.98
N MET A 214 11.78 2.70 8.79
CA MET A 214 11.54 1.44 9.48
C MET A 214 11.10 1.70 10.93
N LEU A 215 9.94 1.16 11.33
CA LEU A 215 9.38 1.31 12.67
C LEU A 215 9.40 0.02 13.46
N GLY A 216 9.28 0.15 14.79
CA GLY A 216 9.17 -0.96 15.72
C GLY A 216 10.49 -1.71 15.88
N LEU A 217 11.62 -1.01 15.76
CA LEU A 217 12.95 -1.62 15.91
C LEU A 217 13.32 -1.72 17.40
N ASP A 218 12.47 -2.40 18.14
CA ASP A 218 12.58 -2.65 19.59
C ASP A 218 12.67 -4.16 19.86
N GLU A 219 13.45 -4.57 20.87
CA GLU A 219 13.55 -5.98 21.25
C GLU A 219 12.20 -6.50 21.78
N GLY A 220 11.70 -7.56 21.14
CA GLY A 220 10.37 -8.11 21.37
C GLY A 220 9.32 -7.67 20.34
N VAL A 221 9.61 -6.66 19.52
CA VAL A 221 8.82 -6.31 18.32
C VAL A 221 9.53 -6.75 17.05
N PHE A 222 10.81 -6.40 16.91
CA PHE A 222 11.63 -6.89 15.80
C PHE A 222 13.11 -6.99 16.21
N PRO A 223 13.63 -8.20 16.45
CA PRO A 223 12.97 -9.51 16.35
C PRO A 223 11.91 -9.74 17.45
N TRP A 224 11.05 -10.75 17.26
CA TRP A 224 10.18 -11.21 18.34
C TRP A 224 10.99 -11.95 19.41
N SER A 225 10.57 -11.86 20.67
CA SER A 225 11.32 -12.42 21.81
C SER A 225 11.55 -13.93 21.73
N ASN A 226 10.75 -14.67 20.96
CA ASN A 226 10.85 -16.12 20.81
C ASN A 226 11.62 -16.56 19.55
N GLU A 227 12.10 -15.63 18.71
CA GLU A 227 12.85 -15.96 17.50
C GLU A 227 14.28 -16.41 17.84
N GLN A 228 14.66 -17.59 17.35
CA GLN A 228 15.95 -18.24 17.64
C GLN A 228 16.44 -19.03 16.43
N GLY A 229 17.75 -19.28 16.35
CA GLY A 229 18.35 -20.08 15.28
C GLY A 229 17.93 -19.59 13.88
N ALA A 230 17.24 -20.46 13.14
CA ALA A 230 16.78 -20.15 11.78
C ALA A 230 15.76 -19.00 11.70
N THR A 231 14.84 -18.87 12.66
CA THR A 231 13.83 -17.80 12.62
C THR A 231 14.45 -16.43 12.91
N LEU A 232 15.41 -16.36 13.84
CA LEU A 232 16.19 -15.15 14.08
C LEU A 232 17.04 -14.77 12.87
N ALA A 233 17.67 -15.76 12.21
CA ALA A 233 18.44 -15.54 10.99
C ALA A 233 17.55 -15.00 9.85
N GLU A 234 16.30 -15.45 9.75
CA GLU A 234 15.35 -14.93 8.77
C GLU A 234 14.90 -13.50 9.09
N SER A 235 14.59 -13.19 10.36
CA SER A 235 14.31 -11.81 10.78
C SER A 235 15.49 -10.88 10.52
N ARG A 236 16.72 -11.35 10.76
CA ARG A 236 17.94 -10.62 10.40
C ARG A 236 18.00 -10.34 8.90
N ARG A 237 17.73 -11.33 8.04
CA ARG A 237 17.67 -11.14 6.58
C ARG A 237 16.63 -10.10 6.20
N LEU A 238 15.44 -10.15 6.79
CA LEU A 238 14.36 -9.19 6.53
C LEU A 238 14.75 -7.76 6.95
N PHE A 239 15.47 -7.60 8.06
CA PHE A 239 16.01 -6.30 8.47
C PHE A 239 16.93 -5.72 7.38
N TYR A 240 17.91 -6.51 6.92
CA TYR A 240 18.82 -6.07 5.85
C TYR A 240 18.11 -5.84 4.51
N VAL A 241 17.12 -6.67 4.16
CA VAL A 241 16.28 -6.44 2.98
C VAL A 241 15.61 -5.08 3.08
N GLY A 242 15.00 -4.75 4.22
CA GLY A 242 14.40 -3.45 4.49
C GLY A 242 15.36 -2.28 4.29
N LEU A 243 16.58 -2.38 4.83
CA LEU A 243 17.62 -1.36 4.64
C LEU A 243 17.95 -1.12 3.15
N THR A 244 18.08 -2.19 2.37
CA THR A 244 18.42 -2.11 0.94
C THR A 244 17.28 -1.64 0.04
N ARG A 245 16.07 -1.40 0.58
CA ARG A 245 14.97 -0.82 -0.22
C ARG A 245 15.13 0.69 -0.40
N ALA A 246 16.00 1.33 0.38
CA ALA A 246 16.26 2.76 0.32
C ALA A 246 17.33 3.10 -0.73
N ARG A 247 17.08 4.12 -1.56
CA ARG A 247 18.07 4.67 -2.49
C ARG A 247 18.86 5.82 -1.88
N ASP A 248 18.16 6.78 -1.26
CA ASP A 248 18.76 8.02 -0.77
C ASP A 248 18.94 8.00 0.75
N ALA A 249 17.92 7.58 1.51
CA ALA A 249 17.95 7.62 2.96
C ALA A 249 17.13 6.52 3.64
N VAL A 250 17.66 6.03 4.77
CA VAL A 250 16.93 5.12 5.68
C VAL A 250 16.84 5.72 7.08
N HIS A 251 15.64 5.75 7.63
CA HIS A 251 15.35 6.17 9.00
C HIS A 251 14.88 4.96 9.81
N MET A 252 15.43 4.77 11.00
CA MET A 252 15.20 3.59 11.85
C MET A 252 14.72 4.05 13.21
N LEU A 253 13.46 3.77 13.54
CA LEU A 253 12.79 4.26 14.74
C LEU A 253 12.66 3.15 15.79
N TYR A 254 12.88 3.52 17.05
CA TYR A 254 12.78 2.64 18.21
C TYR A 254 12.39 3.45 19.46
N SER A 255 11.86 2.79 20.49
CA SER A 255 11.49 3.41 21.77
C SER A 255 12.39 2.98 22.93
N GLY A 256 13.00 1.80 22.83
CA GLY A 256 13.77 1.13 23.88
C GLY A 256 12.91 0.26 24.80
N TRP A 257 11.62 0.11 24.50
CA TRP A 257 10.68 -0.71 25.28
C TRP A 257 9.49 -1.15 24.43
N THR A 258 8.78 -2.17 24.90
CA THR A 258 7.57 -2.72 24.29
C THR A 258 6.48 -2.87 25.34
N GLU A 259 5.21 -2.90 24.94
CA GLU A 259 4.09 -3.08 25.85
C GLU A 259 3.17 -4.19 25.33
N ASN A 260 2.73 -5.05 26.25
CA ASN A 260 1.81 -6.12 25.91
C ASN A 260 0.35 -5.63 25.94
N LYS A 261 -0.56 -6.47 25.47
CA LYS A 261 -2.02 -6.20 25.48
C LYS A 261 -2.64 -5.92 26.86
N TYR A 262 -1.89 -6.13 27.96
CA TYR A 262 -2.32 -5.86 29.33
C TYR A 262 -1.71 -4.56 29.90
N GLY A 263 -1.07 -3.74 29.07
CA GLY A 263 -0.44 -2.48 29.48
C GLY A 263 0.88 -2.65 30.24
N ARG A 264 1.44 -3.86 30.29
CA ARG A 264 2.73 -4.10 30.96
C ARG A 264 3.87 -3.78 30.00
N ARG A 265 4.76 -2.88 30.44
CA ARG A 265 5.97 -2.48 29.71
C ARG A 265 7.16 -3.40 29.99
N PHE A 266 7.94 -3.65 28.95
CA PHE A 266 9.18 -4.43 28.95
C PHE A 266 10.30 -3.57 28.36
N TYR A 267 11.35 -3.30 29.15
CA TYR A 267 12.46 -2.44 28.77
C TYR A 267 13.63 -3.27 28.24
N ASN A 268 13.41 -4.01 27.15
CA ASN A 268 14.42 -4.86 26.54
C ASN A 268 15.40 -4.08 25.64
N GLY A 269 15.21 -2.77 25.50
CA GLY A 269 16.05 -1.93 24.66
C GLY A 269 15.64 -1.93 23.19
N ARG A 270 16.50 -1.32 22.37
CA ARG A 270 16.34 -1.28 20.92
C ARG A 270 16.67 -2.63 20.31
N SER A 271 16.18 -2.90 19.10
CA SER A 271 16.48 -4.11 18.34
C SER A 271 17.98 -4.39 18.28
N ARG A 272 18.39 -5.63 18.54
CA ARG A 272 19.78 -6.08 18.36
C ARG A 272 20.30 -5.83 16.95
N PHE A 273 19.42 -5.80 15.94
CA PHE A 273 19.82 -5.52 14.56
C PHE A 273 20.34 -4.08 14.38
N LEU A 274 19.87 -3.13 15.22
CA LEU A 274 20.43 -1.77 15.26
C LEU A 274 21.82 -1.75 15.89
N ASP A 275 22.08 -2.58 16.90
CA ASP A 275 23.39 -2.71 17.52
C ASP A 275 24.40 -3.37 16.58
N GLU A 276 23.98 -4.45 15.89
CA GLU A 276 24.74 -5.10 14.82
C GLU A 276 25.14 -4.08 13.73
N LEU A 277 24.18 -3.28 13.24
CA LEU A 277 24.44 -2.27 12.22
C LEU A 277 25.39 -1.16 12.70
N ALA A 278 25.32 -0.78 13.98
CA ALA A 278 26.19 0.23 14.58
C ALA A 278 27.62 -0.29 14.85
N GLY A 279 27.92 -1.55 14.56
CA GLY A 279 29.20 -2.18 14.89
C GLY A 279 29.41 -2.38 16.40
N LYS A 280 28.37 -2.22 17.22
CA LYS A 280 28.41 -2.57 18.63
C LYS A 280 28.21 -4.07 18.73
N LYS A 281 29.30 -4.83 18.77
CA LYS A 281 29.24 -6.23 19.20
C LYS A 281 28.66 -6.27 20.60
N GLU A 282 27.59 -7.04 20.81
CA GLU A 282 27.17 -7.46 22.14
C GLU A 282 28.40 -8.07 22.83
N GLY A 283 28.85 -7.44 23.92
CA GLY A 283 29.85 -8.01 24.79
C GLY A 283 29.34 -9.35 25.31
N GLY A 284 30.20 -10.37 25.25
CA GLY A 284 29.89 -11.72 25.70
C GLY A 284 29.65 -11.85 27.19
#